data_AF-A0A7Y5ESC4-F1
#
_entry.id   AF-A0A7Y5ESC4-F1
#
_cell.length_a   1.000
_cell.length_b   1.000
_cell.length_c   1.000
_cell.angle_alpha   90.00
_cell.angle_beta   90.00
_cell.angle_gamma   90.00
#
_symmetry.space_group_name_H-M   'P 1'
#
loop_
_entity.id
_entity.type
_entity.pdbx_description
1 polymer ?
#
loop_
_entity_poly.entity_id
_entity_poly.type
_entity_poly.pdbx_seq_one_letter_code
_entity_poly.pdbx_strand_id
1 'polypeptide(L)'
;MKHSKFIIFFTIVVFFTNCRLGKNQKTASFKKIKISYTEEYCGGAAPPDAILNELSVLKSLKNKEIEIFLSKNVESKPLVLITDSIGTVLIPENIAPTIYVNLYTPISFYKDAETNDKQYFNCYKSFLNENLISVNLSENQNEFTLISLLKCNPCVPPAP
;
A
#
# COMPACT_ATOMS: atom_id res chain seq x y z
N MET A 1 21.76 -65.97 -35.31
CA MET A 1 22.03 -64.90 -34.32
C MET A 1 21.85 -63.52 -34.97
N LYS A 2 20.65 -62.93 -34.91
CA LYS A 2 20.41 -61.53 -35.30
C LYS A 2 19.21 -60.97 -34.53
N HIS A 3 19.40 -60.67 -33.25
CA HIS A 3 18.46 -59.82 -32.50
C HIS A 3 19.27 -58.86 -31.63
N SER A 4 19.65 -57.73 -32.22
CA SER A 4 20.11 -56.57 -31.45
C SER A 4 19.86 -55.36 -32.32
N LYS A 5 18.80 -54.59 -32.00
CA LYS A 5 18.51 -53.22 -32.48
C LYS A 5 17.10 -52.70 -32.15
N PHE A 6 16.27 -53.42 -31.38
CA PHE A 6 14.89 -53.00 -31.09
C PHE A 6 14.62 -52.41 -29.69
N ILE A 7 15.66 -52.21 -28.86
CA ILE A 7 15.47 -51.83 -27.44
C ILE A 7 15.65 -50.32 -27.19
N ILE A 8 16.13 -49.55 -28.17
CA ILE A 8 16.49 -48.12 -27.94
C ILE A 8 15.31 -47.17 -28.21
N PHE A 9 14.27 -47.61 -28.93
CA PHE A 9 13.15 -46.72 -29.28
C PHE A 9 12.06 -46.60 -28.21
N PHE A 10 12.02 -47.48 -27.21
CA PHE A 10 10.95 -47.49 -26.21
C PHE A 10 11.22 -46.65 -24.96
N THR A 11 12.47 -46.22 -24.73
CA THR A 11 12.86 -45.44 -23.54
C THR A 11 12.78 -43.92 -23.72
N ILE A 12 12.62 -43.42 -24.94
CA ILE A 12 12.56 -41.96 -25.21
C ILE A 12 11.14 -41.39 -25.08
N VAL A 13 10.10 -42.22 -25.17
CA VAL A 13 8.69 -41.75 -25.10
C VAL A 13 8.22 -41.49 -23.66
N VAL A 14 8.88 -42.07 -22.64
CA VAL A 14 8.48 -41.92 -21.23
C VAL A 14 8.95 -40.60 -20.61
N PHE A 15 9.88 -39.87 -21.26
CA PHE A 15 10.37 -38.59 -20.72
C PHE A 15 9.49 -37.37 -21.07
N PHE A 16 8.54 -37.49 -22.02
CA PHE A 16 7.70 -36.37 -22.45
C PHE A 16 6.32 -36.31 -21.79
N THR A 17 5.92 -37.32 -21.01
CA THR A 17 4.59 -37.33 -20.36
C THR A 17 4.56 -36.65 -18.98
N ASN A 18 5.71 -36.29 -18.40
CA ASN A 18 5.79 -35.63 -17.09
C ASN A 18 5.89 -34.09 -17.13
N CYS A 19 5.82 -33.47 -18.31
CA CYS A 19 5.71 -32.01 -18.45
C CYS A 19 4.27 -31.50 -18.39
N ARG A 20 3.39 -32.15 -17.61
CA ARG A 20 2.14 -31.54 -17.13
C ARG A 20 2.27 -31.25 -15.64
N LEU A 21 3.23 -30.39 -15.29
CA LEU A 21 3.06 -29.53 -14.12
C LEU A 21 1.89 -28.60 -14.45
N GLY A 22 0.68 -29.03 -14.10
CA GLY A 22 -0.45 -28.13 -13.98
C GLY A 22 -0.04 -27.04 -13.00
N LYS A 23 0.40 -25.89 -13.54
CA LYS A 23 0.43 -24.63 -12.80
C LYS A 23 -1.01 -24.37 -12.37
N ASN A 24 -1.39 -24.91 -11.22
CA ASN A 24 -2.41 -24.31 -10.38
C ASN A 24 -1.84 -22.96 -9.93
N GLN A 25 -1.74 -22.01 -10.86
CA GLN A 25 -1.70 -20.60 -10.52
C GLN A 25 -3.07 -20.37 -9.88
N LYS A 26 -3.12 -20.52 -8.55
CA LYS A 26 -4.15 -19.85 -7.77
C LYS A 26 -4.03 -18.40 -8.18
N THR A 27 -4.95 -17.93 -9.02
CA THR A 27 -5.09 -16.52 -9.34
C THR A 27 -5.16 -15.83 -7.99
N ALA A 28 -4.16 -15.00 -7.68
CA ALA A 28 -4.16 -14.28 -6.42
C ALA A 28 -5.46 -13.48 -6.40
N SER A 29 -6.30 -13.72 -5.40
CA SER A 29 -7.52 -12.95 -5.21
C SER A 29 -7.12 -11.59 -4.61
N PHE A 30 -7.72 -10.52 -5.11
CA PHE A 30 -7.40 -9.15 -4.72
C PHE A 30 -8.66 -8.41 -4.28
N LYS A 31 -8.51 -7.60 -3.23
CA LYS A 31 -9.46 -6.57 -2.83
C LYS A 31 -9.01 -5.22 -3.36
N LYS A 32 -9.99 -4.42 -3.76
CA LYS A 32 -9.82 -3.07 -4.27
C LYS A 32 -10.04 -2.06 -3.16
N ILE A 33 -9.12 -1.11 -2.98
CA ILE A 33 -9.27 -0.02 -2.01
C ILE A 33 -9.22 1.30 -2.76
N LYS A 34 -10.33 2.04 -2.76
CA LYS A 34 -10.44 3.38 -3.31
C LYS A 34 -10.21 4.41 -2.21
N ILE A 35 -9.28 5.33 -2.42
CA ILE A 35 -8.84 6.30 -1.41
C ILE A 35 -9.21 7.71 -1.87
N SER A 36 -9.96 8.41 -1.03
CA SER A 36 -10.31 9.81 -1.19
C SER A 36 -10.02 10.56 0.11
N TYR A 37 -9.77 11.85 0.01
CA TYR A 37 -9.38 12.66 1.14
C TYR A 37 -9.81 14.11 1.04
N THR A 38 -9.90 14.77 2.18
CA THR A 38 -9.95 16.23 2.33
C THR A 38 -8.74 16.66 3.16
N GLU A 39 -8.46 17.95 3.23
CA GLU A 39 -7.27 18.47 3.92
C GLU A 39 -7.69 19.42 5.05
N GLU A 40 -6.90 19.43 6.13
CA GLU A 40 -6.96 20.45 7.17
C GLU A 40 -6.08 21.65 6.78
N TYR A 41 -6.48 22.85 7.21
CA TYR A 41 -5.66 24.04 7.02
C TYR A 41 -4.49 24.07 8.00
N CYS A 42 -3.26 24.20 7.49
CA CYS A 42 -2.03 24.10 8.27
C CYS A 42 -1.24 25.42 8.41
N GLY A 43 -1.85 26.55 8.09
CA GLY A 43 -1.21 27.87 8.30
C GLY A 43 -1.47 28.43 9.69
N GLY A 44 -0.67 29.43 10.09
CA GLY A 44 -0.79 30.07 11.40
C GLY A 44 -1.79 31.23 11.48
N ALA A 45 -2.22 31.77 10.33
CA ALA A 45 -3.20 32.86 10.26
C ALA A 45 -4.60 32.33 9.95
N ALA A 46 -5.64 33.11 10.21
CA ALA A 46 -7.00 32.73 9.82
C ALA A 46 -7.09 32.59 8.28
N PRO A 47 -7.52 31.44 7.74
CA PRO A 47 -7.60 31.24 6.29
C PRO A 47 -8.78 32.02 5.69
N PRO A 48 -8.64 32.58 4.48
CA PRO A 48 -9.78 33.06 3.70
C PRO A 48 -10.78 31.92 3.39
N ASP A 49 -12.06 32.25 3.30
CA ASP A 49 -13.14 31.28 3.01
C ASP A 49 -12.88 30.47 1.74
N ALA A 50 -12.25 31.07 0.73
CA ALA A 50 -11.87 30.39 -0.50
C ALA A 50 -10.95 29.18 -0.26
N ILE A 51 -9.99 29.30 0.67
CA ILE A 51 -9.08 28.21 1.03
C ILE A 51 -9.83 27.13 1.80
N LEU A 52 -10.68 27.51 2.75
CA LEU A 52 -11.50 26.56 3.51
C LEU A 52 -12.41 25.75 2.57
N ASN A 53 -13.02 26.41 1.59
CA ASN A 53 -13.84 25.75 0.59
C ASN A 53 -13.01 24.78 -0.26
N GLU A 54 -11.83 25.17 -0.73
CA GLU A 54 -10.94 24.29 -1.50
C GLU A 54 -10.50 23.04 -0.73
N LEU A 55 -10.12 23.20 0.54
CA LEU A 55 -9.66 22.10 1.38
C LEU A 55 -10.79 21.13 1.78
N SER A 56 -12.03 21.61 1.78
CA SER A 56 -13.23 20.80 2.01
C SER A 56 -13.64 19.95 0.80
N VAL A 57 -13.10 20.23 -0.40
CA VAL A 57 -13.41 19.44 -1.60
C VAL A 57 -12.81 18.05 -1.48
N LEU A 58 -13.63 17.03 -1.67
CA LEU A 58 -13.20 15.64 -1.69
C LEU A 58 -12.28 15.38 -2.90
N LYS A 59 -11.01 15.08 -2.62
CA LYS A 59 -9.97 14.76 -3.60
C LYS A 59 -9.76 13.25 -3.66
N SER A 60 -9.36 12.75 -4.82
CA SER A 60 -8.94 11.36 -4.99
C SER A 60 -7.41 11.29 -4.91
N LEU A 61 -6.87 10.30 -4.21
CA LEU A 61 -5.43 10.15 -4.01
C LEU A 61 -4.78 9.51 -5.25
N LYS A 62 -4.66 10.24 -6.35
CA LYS A 62 -4.24 9.72 -7.67
C LYS A 62 -2.73 9.67 -7.85
N ASN A 63 -2.20 8.59 -8.41
CA ASN A 63 -0.77 8.46 -8.77
C ASN A 63 0.18 8.81 -7.61
N LYS A 64 -0.16 8.41 -6.39
CA LYS A 64 0.61 8.69 -5.18
C LYS A 64 1.12 7.39 -4.57
N GLU A 65 2.32 7.49 -4.00
CA GLU A 65 2.87 6.44 -3.16
C GLU A 65 2.11 6.41 -1.82
N ILE A 66 1.74 5.21 -1.39
CA ILE A 66 1.16 4.93 -0.08
C ILE A 66 1.94 3.81 0.60
N GLU A 67 2.01 3.86 1.93
CA GLU A 67 2.59 2.80 2.74
C GLU A 67 1.47 1.98 3.39
N ILE A 68 1.58 0.66 3.30
CA ILE A 68 0.66 -0.29 3.92
C ILE A 68 1.42 -1.15 4.92
N PHE A 69 1.00 -1.07 6.17
CA PHE A 69 1.53 -1.86 7.26
C PHE A 69 0.60 -3.03 7.55
N LEU A 70 1.18 -4.21 7.81
CA LEU A 70 0.44 -5.41 8.21
C LEU A 70 0.17 -5.47 9.72
N SER A 71 0.66 -4.47 10.46
CA SER A 71 0.43 -4.27 11.88
C SER A 71 0.34 -2.77 12.16
N LYS A 72 -0.19 -2.39 13.32
CA LYS A 72 -0.25 -0.97 13.72
C LYS A 72 1.13 -0.36 14.02
N ASN A 73 2.21 -1.15 13.94
CA ASN A 73 3.56 -0.68 14.26
C ASN A 73 4.27 -0.12 13.00
N VAL A 74 4.50 1.20 12.99
CA VAL A 74 5.25 1.91 11.93
C VAL A 74 6.75 1.58 11.84
N GLU A 75 7.29 0.82 12.80
CA GLU A 75 8.66 0.30 12.72
C GLU A 75 8.79 -0.91 11.79
N SER A 76 7.67 -1.59 11.51
CA SER A 76 7.65 -2.66 10.54
C SER A 76 7.84 -2.11 9.13
N LYS A 77 8.55 -2.85 8.28
CA LYS A 77 8.74 -2.44 6.88
C LYS A 77 7.38 -2.42 6.16
N PRO A 78 6.94 -1.27 5.63
CA PRO A 78 5.68 -1.21 4.91
C PRO A 78 5.80 -1.84 3.52
N LEU A 79 4.64 -2.18 2.97
CA LEU A 79 4.46 -2.39 1.54
C LEU A 79 4.20 -1.02 0.90
N VAL A 80 5.04 -0.68 -0.07
CA VAL A 80 4.95 0.58 -0.79
C VAL A 80 4.21 0.32 -2.10
N LEU A 81 3.06 0.97 -2.28
CA LEU A 81 2.21 0.81 -3.47
C LEU A 81 1.91 2.18 -4.06
N ILE A 82 1.62 2.21 -5.36
CA ILE A 82 1.22 3.42 -6.07
C ILE A 82 -0.26 3.30 -6.42
N THR A 83 -1.04 4.30 -6.07
CA THR A 83 -2.44 4.40 -6.47
C THR A 83 -2.58 4.69 -7.95
N ASP A 84 -3.64 4.20 -8.59
CA ASP A 84 -3.93 4.48 -9.98
C ASP A 84 -4.48 5.92 -10.21
N SER A 85 -4.89 6.20 -11.45
CA SER A 85 -5.42 7.51 -11.87
C SER A 85 -6.77 7.89 -11.25
N ILE A 86 -7.42 6.97 -10.55
CA ILE A 86 -8.68 7.19 -9.82
C ILE A 86 -8.53 6.99 -8.30
N GLY A 87 -7.29 6.83 -7.82
CA GLY A 87 -6.96 6.69 -6.41
C GLY A 87 -7.25 5.31 -5.83
N THR A 88 -7.11 4.26 -6.64
CA THR A 88 -7.31 2.87 -6.23
C THR A 88 -6.00 2.12 -6.06
N VAL A 89 -5.96 1.20 -5.11
CA VAL A 89 -4.92 0.17 -4.98
C VAL A 89 -5.53 -1.23 -4.89
N LEU A 90 -4.82 -2.25 -5.38
CA LEU A 90 -5.20 -3.66 -5.27
C LEU A 90 -4.35 -4.36 -4.21
N ILE A 91 -5.00 -5.00 -3.24
CA ILE A 91 -4.37 -5.67 -2.11
C ILE A 91 -4.69 -7.17 -2.16
N PRO A 92 -3.70 -8.07 -2.03
CA PRO A 92 -3.97 -9.50 -1.93
C PRO A 92 -4.84 -9.81 -0.71
N GLU A 93 -5.91 -10.58 -0.88
CA GLU A 93 -6.86 -10.89 0.21
C GLU A 93 -6.21 -11.59 1.40
N ASN A 94 -5.20 -12.41 1.14
CA ASN A 94 -4.57 -13.27 2.13
C ASN A 94 -3.31 -12.66 2.76
N ILE A 95 -3.09 -11.35 2.62
CA ILE A 95 -1.88 -10.71 3.13
C ILE A 95 -1.90 -10.52 4.66
N ALA A 96 -3.07 -10.16 5.19
CA ALA A 96 -3.38 -10.02 6.61
C ALA A 96 -4.90 -9.84 6.78
N PRO A 97 -5.49 -10.19 7.93
CA PRO A 97 -6.91 -9.93 8.19
C PRO A 97 -7.23 -8.43 8.28
N THR A 98 -6.26 -7.62 8.70
CA THR A 98 -6.36 -6.17 8.80
C THR A 98 -5.06 -5.55 8.33
N ILE A 99 -5.16 -4.48 7.57
CA ILE A 99 -4.03 -3.66 7.14
C ILE A 99 -4.19 -2.24 7.68
N TYR A 100 -3.09 -1.50 7.70
CA TYR A 100 -3.04 -0.13 8.15
C TYR A 100 -2.43 0.74 7.06
N VAL A 101 -3.19 1.71 6.56
CA VAL A 101 -2.79 2.55 5.42
C VAL A 101 -2.30 3.89 5.94
N ASN A 102 -1.08 4.26 5.55
CA ASN A 102 -0.54 5.60 5.72
C ASN A 102 -0.80 6.43 4.45
N LEU A 103 -1.48 7.57 4.62
CA LEU A 103 -1.77 8.52 3.54
C LEU A 103 -0.85 9.75 3.56
N TYR A 104 0.02 9.85 4.56
CA TYR A 104 0.98 10.95 4.69
C TYR A 104 2.30 10.59 3.99
N THR A 105 3.22 11.56 3.93
CA THR A 105 4.55 11.38 3.36
C THR A 105 5.26 10.13 3.92
N PRO A 106 5.90 9.30 3.08
CA PRO A 106 6.58 8.11 3.56
C PRO A 106 7.63 8.42 4.62
N ILE A 107 7.76 7.55 5.64
CA ILE A 107 8.67 7.78 6.77
C ILE A 107 10.14 7.87 6.34
N SER A 108 10.49 7.27 5.20
CA SER A 108 11.82 7.33 4.57
C SER A 108 12.26 8.76 4.27
N PHE A 109 11.35 9.67 3.92
CA PHE A 109 11.68 11.07 3.63
C PHE A 109 12.17 11.83 4.88
N TYR A 110 11.84 11.34 6.07
CA TYR A 110 12.33 11.90 7.34
C TYR A 110 13.60 11.21 7.85
N LYS A 111 14.13 10.21 7.13
CA LYS A 111 15.32 9.46 7.53
C LYS A 111 16.61 10.05 6.97
N ASP A 112 16.53 10.66 5.78
CA ASP A 112 17.70 11.05 4.97
C ASP A 112 17.94 12.56 4.88
N ALA A 113 17.12 13.40 5.53
CA ALA A 113 17.45 14.81 5.66
C ALA A 113 18.60 14.95 6.67
N GLU A 114 19.79 15.25 6.17
CA GLU A 114 21.12 15.21 6.83
C GLU A 114 21.28 16.05 8.13
N THR A 115 20.18 16.61 8.65
CA THR A 115 20.11 17.44 9.86
C THR A 115 18.94 17.06 10.80
N ASN A 116 18.21 15.97 10.53
CA ASN A 116 16.98 15.67 11.25
C ASN A 116 17.23 15.37 12.74
N ASP A 117 16.87 16.37 13.55
CA ASP A 117 16.65 16.25 14.99
C ASP A 117 15.83 14.98 15.25
N LYS A 118 16.39 14.02 16.00
CA LYS A 118 15.71 12.76 16.37
C LYS A 118 14.30 13.03 16.93
N GLN A 119 14.10 14.22 17.51
CA GLN A 119 12.83 14.74 17.96
C GLN A 119 11.75 14.80 16.86
N TYR A 120 12.05 15.34 15.68
CA TYR A 120 11.07 15.44 14.58
C TYR A 120 10.71 14.07 14.01
N PHE A 121 11.71 13.19 13.86
CA PHE A 121 11.47 11.81 13.41
C PHE A 121 10.58 11.03 14.39
N ASN A 122 10.85 11.14 15.71
CA ASN A 122 10.05 10.48 16.74
C ASN A 122 8.65 11.08 16.87
N CYS A 123 8.53 12.41 16.75
CA CYS A 123 7.23 13.08 16.64
C CYS A 123 6.45 12.50 15.46
N TYR A 124 7.07 12.42 14.27
CA TYR A 124 6.40 11.99 13.05
C TYR A 124 5.93 10.53 13.14
N LYS A 125 6.77 9.64 13.69
CA LYS A 125 6.37 8.26 14.01
C LYS A 125 5.13 8.20 14.89
N SER A 126 5.08 9.02 15.93
CA SER A 126 3.95 9.06 16.87
C SER A 126 2.69 9.54 16.16
N PHE A 127 2.81 10.62 15.38
CA PHE A 127 1.74 11.14 14.54
C PHE A 127 1.21 10.08 13.56
N LEU A 128 2.09 9.34 12.88
CA LEU A 128 1.67 8.27 11.97
C LEU A 128 0.89 7.17 12.70
N ASN A 129 1.40 6.66 13.83
CA ASN A 129 0.73 5.61 14.62
C ASN A 129 -0.71 5.98 15.02
N GLU A 130 -0.99 7.27 15.23
CA GLU A 130 -2.31 7.79 15.58
C GLU A 130 -3.24 7.97 14.37
N ASN A 131 -2.67 8.16 13.18
CA ASN A 131 -3.42 8.50 11.97
C ASN A 131 -3.37 7.41 10.88
N LEU A 132 -2.85 6.22 11.19
CA LEU A 132 -2.98 5.04 10.35
C LEU A 132 -4.46 4.62 10.20
N ILE A 133 -4.89 4.39 8.96
CA ILE A 133 -6.26 3.98 8.66
C ILE A 133 -6.34 2.46 8.64
N SER A 134 -7.15 1.88 9.54
CA SER A 134 -7.40 0.44 9.59
C SER A 134 -8.37 0.02 8.48
N VAL A 135 -8.04 -1.05 7.76
CA VAL A 135 -8.92 -1.69 6.76
C VAL A 135 -9.01 -3.18 7.07
N ASN A 136 -10.21 -3.66 7.37
CA ASN A 136 -10.48 -5.07 7.65
C ASN A 136 -10.71 -5.85 6.35
N LEU A 137 -9.67 -6.54 5.88
CA LEU A 137 -9.74 -7.34 4.65
C LEU A 137 -10.57 -8.62 4.84
N SER A 138 -10.87 -9.02 6.08
CA SER A 138 -11.66 -10.23 6.38
C SER A 138 -13.14 -10.08 6.04
N GLU A 139 -13.61 -8.86 5.80
CA GLU A 139 -14.99 -8.59 5.40
C GLU A 139 -15.27 -9.17 4.00
N ASN A 140 -16.48 -9.70 3.79
CA ASN A 140 -16.88 -10.30 2.52
C ASN A 140 -17.26 -9.24 1.47
N GLN A 141 -16.35 -8.29 1.23
CA GLN A 141 -16.46 -7.27 0.20
C GLN A 141 -15.17 -7.22 -0.62
N ASN A 142 -15.34 -7.04 -1.93
CA ASN A 142 -14.22 -6.99 -2.88
C ASN A 142 -13.71 -5.55 -3.08
N GLU A 143 -14.48 -4.55 -2.66
CA GLU A 143 -14.13 -3.14 -2.78
C GLU A 143 -14.38 -2.40 -1.46
N PHE A 144 -13.40 -1.59 -1.06
CA PHE A 144 -13.41 -0.72 0.11
C PHE A 144 -13.26 0.72 -0.35
N THR A 145 -14.00 1.64 0.27
CA THR A 145 -13.81 3.09 0.06
C THR A 145 -13.32 3.73 1.35
N LEU A 146 -12.14 4.34 1.30
CA LEU A 146 -11.56 5.11 2.38
C LEU A 146 -11.75 6.60 2.08
N ILE A 147 -12.37 7.30 3.03
CA ILE A 147 -12.50 8.75 3.01
C ILE A 147 -11.82 9.26 4.28
N SER A 148 -10.78 10.07 4.14
CA SER A 148 -10.00 10.56 5.29
C SER A 148 -9.82 12.07 5.27
N LEU A 149 -9.80 12.68 6.46
CA LEU A 149 -9.33 14.05 6.63
C LEU A 149 -7.82 14.00 6.93
N LEU A 150 -7.00 14.54 6.04
CA LEU A 150 -5.57 14.67 6.26
C LEU A 150 -5.31 15.85 7.19
N LYS A 151 -4.75 15.55 8.36
CA LYS A 151 -4.39 16.54 9.37
C LYS A 151 -3.03 17.16 9.08
N CYS A 152 -2.79 18.30 9.72
CA CYS A 152 -1.48 18.92 9.70
C CYS A 152 -0.45 18.06 10.41
N ASN A 153 0.73 17.91 9.81
CA ASN A 153 1.86 17.26 10.46
C ASN A 153 2.43 18.24 11.51
N PRO A 154 2.28 17.97 12.82
CA PRO A 154 2.76 18.88 13.87
C PRO A 154 4.29 18.85 14.03
N CYS A 155 4.95 17.93 13.32
CA CYS A 155 6.38 17.65 13.43
C CYS A 155 7.21 18.40 12.40
N VAL A 156 6.59 19.22 11.55
CA VAL A 156 7.29 20.20 10.74
C VAL A 156 6.91 21.58 11.26
N PRO A 157 7.85 22.52 11.35
CA PRO A 157 7.51 23.89 11.70
C PRO A 157 6.46 24.40 10.71
N PRO A 158 5.51 25.25 11.17
CA PRO A 158 4.52 25.83 10.28
C PRO A 158 5.23 26.56 9.14
N ALA A 159 4.64 26.49 7.94
CA ALA A 159 5.14 27.26 6.80
C ALA A 159 5.15 28.76 7.17
N PRO A 160 6.20 29.51 6.76
CA PRO A 160 6.36 30.92 7.10
C PRO A 160 5.23 31.82 6.56
#